data_AF-A0A928VU87-F1
#
_entry.id   AF-A0A928VU87-F1
#
_cell.length_a   1.000
_cell.length_b   1.000
_cell.length_c   1.000
_cell.angle_alpha   90.00
_cell.angle_beta   90.00
_cell.angle_gamma   90.00
#
_symmetry.space_group_name_H-M   'P 1'
#
loop_
_entity.id
_entity.type
_entity.pdbx_description
1 polymer ?
#
loop_
_entity_poly.entity_id
_entity_poly.type
_entity_poly.pdbx_seq_one_letter_code
_entity_poly.pdbx_strand_id
1 'polypeptide(L)'
;MSLNPLATHPSIVSFCLPLLLIAIAPASLAQSITPANDGTGTSITPEGDRIDIGGGQLSEDGANLFHSFEEFGLSEGQIANFL
;
A
#
# COMPACT_ATOMS: atom_id res chain seq x y z
N MET A 1 44.27 -51.22 -4.72
CA MET A 1 42.85 -51.03 -4.38
C MET A 1 42.56 -49.54 -4.45
N SER A 2 41.96 -49.07 -5.54
CA SER A 2 41.58 -47.66 -5.74
C SER A 2 40.12 -47.50 -5.34
N LEU A 3 39.80 -46.54 -4.47
CA LEU A 3 38.43 -46.24 -4.05
C LEU A 3 37.79 -45.26 -5.04
N ASN A 4 36.60 -45.60 -5.53
CA ASN A 4 35.78 -44.75 -6.40
C ASN A 4 35.38 -43.46 -5.68
N PRO A 5 35.39 -42.28 -6.33
CA PRO A 5 34.85 -41.07 -5.72
C PRO A 5 33.32 -41.12 -5.69
N LEU A 6 32.77 -40.76 -4.52
CA LEU A 6 31.35 -40.58 -4.28
C LEU A 6 30.81 -39.45 -5.18
N ALA A 7 29.95 -39.79 -6.13
CA ALA A 7 29.24 -38.80 -6.93
C ALA A 7 28.31 -37.98 -6.02
N THR A 8 28.65 -36.71 -5.80
CA THR A 8 27.78 -35.72 -5.18
C THR A 8 26.69 -35.34 -6.18
N HIS A 9 25.42 -35.61 -5.87
CA HIS A 9 24.26 -35.19 -6.68
C HIS A 9 23.84 -33.75 -6.31
N PRO A 10 24.04 -32.73 -7.17
CA PRO A 10 23.83 -31.33 -6.82
C PRO A 10 22.42 -30.81 -7.16
N SER A 11 21.40 -31.68 -7.27
CA SER A 11 20.13 -31.29 -7.93
C SER A 11 18.97 -30.93 -6.99
N ILE A 12 19.03 -31.29 -5.70
CA ILE A 12 17.90 -31.09 -4.77
C ILE A 12 17.96 -29.70 -4.09
N VAL A 13 19.17 -29.18 -3.84
CA VAL A 13 19.34 -27.89 -3.15
C VAL A 13 18.95 -26.69 -4.04
N SER A 14 18.99 -26.86 -5.36
CA SER A 14 18.73 -25.77 -6.31
C SER A 14 17.23 -25.45 -6.51
N PHE A 15 16.31 -26.32 -6.09
CA PHE A 15 14.87 -26.14 -6.37
C PHE A 15 14.07 -25.50 -5.22
N CYS A 16 14.66 -25.37 -4.02
CA CYS A 16 13.97 -24.81 -2.84
C CYS A 16 14.19 -23.30 -2.65
N LEU A 17 15.21 -22.74 -3.32
CA LEU A 17 15.62 -21.34 -3.17
C LEU A 17 14.59 -20.29 -3.66
N PRO A 18 13.79 -20.50 -4.73
CA PRO A 18 12.82 -19.49 -5.16
C PRO A 18 11.57 -19.46 -4.28
N LEU A 19 11.23 -20.56 -3.60
CA LEU A 19 10.04 -20.65 -2.75
C LEU A 19 10.22 -19.93 -1.41
N LEU A 20 11.46 -19.88 -0.90
CA LEU A 20 11.78 -19.20 0.36
C LEU A 20 11.73 -17.66 0.24
N LEU A 21 11.99 -17.09 -0.96
CA LEU A 21 11.97 -15.63 -1.17
C LEU A 21 10.56 -15.02 -1.17
N ILE A 22 9.53 -15.78 -1.58
CA ILE A 22 8.14 -15.28 -1.65
C ILE A 22 7.51 -15.21 -0.24
N ALA A 23 7.97 -16.04 0.70
CA ALA A 23 7.39 -16.15 2.04
C ALA A 23 7.67 -14.95 2.96
N ILE A 24 8.52 -14.01 2.54
CA ILE A 24 8.97 -12.86 3.35
C ILE A 24 8.57 -11.52 2.75
N ALA A 25 7.60 -11.49 1.82
CA ALA A 25 7.10 -10.23 1.27
C ALA A 25 6.52 -9.38 2.43
N PRO A 26 7.03 -8.15 2.66
CA PRO A 26 6.49 -7.29 3.70
C PRO A 26 5.05 -6.93 3.36
N ALA A 27 4.18 -6.91 4.38
CA ALA A 27 2.86 -6.31 4.24
C ALA A 27 3.04 -4.86 3.80
N SER A 28 2.51 -4.51 2.62
CA SER A 28 2.53 -3.14 2.12
C SER A 28 1.53 -2.33 2.94
N LEU A 29 2.03 -1.47 3.83
CA LEU A 29 1.19 -0.44 4.44
C LEU A 29 1.04 0.70 3.43
N ALA A 30 -0.19 1.10 3.14
CA ALA A 30 -0.40 2.27 2.30
C ALA A 30 0.07 3.53 3.03
N GLN A 31 0.48 4.52 2.25
CA GLN A 31 0.74 5.86 2.75
C GLN A 31 -0.55 6.46 3.33
N SER A 32 -0.47 7.21 4.43
CA SER A 32 -1.65 7.85 5.02
C SER A 32 -2.25 8.88 4.06
N ILE A 33 -3.56 9.14 4.15
CA ILE A 33 -4.18 10.22 3.41
C ILE A 33 -3.68 11.56 3.98
N THR A 34 -3.06 12.37 3.13
CA THR A 34 -2.52 13.69 3.49
C THR A 34 -3.16 14.75 2.58
N PRO A 35 -3.92 15.71 3.14
CA PRO A 35 -4.53 16.78 2.35
C PRO A 35 -3.45 17.71 1.78
N ALA A 36 -3.67 18.22 0.57
CA ALA A 36 -2.74 19.16 -0.04
C ALA A 36 -2.84 20.55 0.60
N ASN A 37 -1.69 21.20 0.80
CA ASN A 37 -1.63 22.60 1.24
C ASN A 37 -1.74 23.59 0.06
N ASP A 38 -2.74 23.44 -0.79
CA ASP A 38 -2.95 24.23 -2.01
C ASP A 38 -4.15 25.19 -1.95
N GLY A 39 -4.84 25.24 -0.82
CA GLY A 39 -6.02 26.08 -0.60
C GLY A 39 -7.36 25.39 -0.88
N THR A 40 -7.36 24.13 -1.36
CA THR A 40 -8.60 23.36 -1.59
C THR A 40 -9.36 23.09 -0.27
N GLY A 41 -8.70 23.17 0.88
CA GLY A 41 -9.36 23.05 2.18
C GLY A 41 -9.90 21.65 2.46
N THR A 42 -9.26 20.61 1.92
CA THR A 42 -9.60 19.21 2.22
C THR A 42 -9.24 18.89 3.67
N SER A 43 -10.17 18.27 4.40
CA SER A 43 -10.00 17.92 5.81
C SER A 43 -10.16 16.41 6.00
N ILE A 44 -9.35 15.85 6.90
CA ILE A 44 -9.29 14.41 7.18
C ILE A 44 -9.57 14.17 8.66
N THR A 45 -10.55 13.33 8.97
CA THR A 45 -10.88 12.90 10.33
C THR A 45 -10.87 11.36 10.40
N PRO A 46 -9.85 10.75 11.01
CA PRO A 46 -9.82 9.30 11.22
C PRO A 46 -10.80 8.86 12.31
N GLU A 47 -11.63 7.87 12.02
CA GLU A 47 -12.66 7.28 12.88
C GLU A 47 -12.59 5.75 12.84
N GLY A 48 -11.67 5.17 13.60
CA GLY A 48 -11.40 3.72 13.55
C GLY A 48 -10.84 3.30 12.19
N ASP A 49 -11.52 2.35 11.52
CA ASP A 49 -11.16 1.91 10.16
C ASP A 49 -11.74 2.84 9.07
N ARG A 50 -12.54 3.84 9.45
CA ARG A 50 -13.06 4.85 8.53
C ARG A 50 -12.20 6.11 8.57
N ILE A 51 -12.06 6.77 7.43
CA ILE A 51 -11.48 8.09 7.30
C ILE A 51 -12.54 8.99 6.67
N ASP A 52 -13.07 9.93 7.44
CA ASP A 52 -14.00 10.92 6.92
C ASP A 52 -13.24 12.06 6.26
N ILE A 53 -13.58 12.33 5.01
CA ILE A 53 -13.00 13.36 4.14
C ILE A 53 -14.08 14.42 3.96
N GLY A 54 -13.79 15.61 4.50
CA GLY A 54 -14.69 16.76 4.43
C GLY A 54 -13.99 18.00 3.87
N GLY A 55 -14.66 19.14 4.00
CA GLY A 55 -14.19 20.40 3.44
C GLY A 55 -14.22 20.37 1.91
N GLY A 56 -13.12 20.76 1.27
CA GLY A 56 -13.03 20.88 -0.18
C GLY A 56 -13.44 22.25 -0.70
N GLN A 57 -13.31 22.41 -2.01
CA GLN A 57 -13.57 23.67 -2.70
C GLN A 57 -14.62 23.47 -3.79
N LEU A 58 -15.69 24.26 -3.75
CA LEU A 58 -16.67 24.27 -4.82
C LEU A 58 -16.12 24.96 -6.07
N SER A 59 -16.50 24.46 -7.25
CA SER A 59 -16.34 25.18 -8.50
C SER A 59 -17.09 26.52 -8.48
N GLU A 60 -16.71 27.43 -9.38
CA GLU A 60 -17.36 28.76 -9.48
C GLU A 60 -18.87 28.66 -9.70
N ASP A 61 -19.31 27.68 -10.49
CA ASP A 61 -20.72 27.39 -10.76
C ASP A 61 -21.39 26.51 -9.67
N GLY A 62 -20.63 26.09 -8.65
CA GLY A 62 -21.11 25.22 -7.57
C GLY A 62 -21.48 23.79 -7.98
N ALA A 63 -21.20 23.40 -9.23
CA ALA A 63 -21.58 22.09 -9.75
C ALA A 63 -20.66 20.96 -9.28
N ASN A 64 -19.42 21.27 -8.88
CA ASN A 64 -18.43 20.29 -8.45
C ASN A 64 -17.84 20.67 -7.10
N LEU A 65 -17.59 19.67 -6.25
CA LEU A 65 -16.78 19.78 -5.05
C LEU A 65 -15.44 19.10 -5.31
N PHE A 66 -14.34 19.85 -5.15
CA PHE A 66 -13.00 19.35 -5.35
C PHE A 66 -12.30 19.09 -4.01
N HIS A 67 -11.54 18.01 -3.98
CA HIS A 67 -10.59 17.69 -2.92
C HIS A 67 -9.20 17.53 -3.52
N SER A 68 -8.17 17.85 -2.75
CA SER A 68 -6.79 17.77 -3.18
C SER A 68 -5.93 17.10 -2.11
N PHE A 69 -5.04 16.22 -2.55
CA PHE A 69 -4.24 15.35 -1.69
C PHE A 69 -2.79 15.34 -2.18
N GLU A 70 -1.85 15.43 -1.24
CA GLU A 70 -0.44 15.14 -1.51
C GLU A 70 -0.22 13.63 -1.61
N GLU A 71 -0.88 12.88 -0.73
CA GLU A 71 -0.87 11.42 -0.71
C GLU A 71 -2.29 10.91 -0.47
N PHE A 72 -2.70 9.89 -1.21
CA PHE A 72 -3.99 9.23 -1.04
C PHE A 72 -3.79 7.72 -1.03
N GLY A 73 -3.62 7.15 0.16
CA GLY A 73 -3.48 5.71 0.36
C GLY A 73 -4.41 5.18 1.46
N LEU A 74 -4.90 3.97 1.25
CA LEU A 74 -5.71 3.22 2.21
C LEU A 74 -5.08 1.84 2.43
N SER A 75 -4.98 1.43 3.69
CA SER A 75 -4.63 0.07 4.06
C SER A 75 -5.84 -0.85 3.92
N GLU A 76 -5.58 -2.16 3.84
CA GLU A 76 -6.65 -3.16 3.78
C GLU A 76 -7.61 -3.00 4.98
N GLY A 77 -8.92 -3.05 4.69
CA GLY A 77 -9.97 -2.84 5.69
C GLY A 77 -10.33 -1.38 5.96
N GLN A 78 -9.55 -0.40 5.49
CA GLN A 78 -9.87 1.01 5.66
C GLN A 78 -10.89 1.51 4.63
N ILE A 79 -11.75 2.45 5.05
CA ILE A 79 -12.81 3.05 4.22
C ILE A 79 -12.63 4.56 4.21
N ALA A 80 -12.40 5.16 3.05
CA ALA A 80 -12.51 6.61 2.87
C ALA A 80 -13.98 6.99 2.60
N ASN A 81 -14.53 7.90 3.38
CA ASN A 81 -15.91 8.37 3.26
C ASN A 81 -15.91 9.87 2.97
N PHE A 82 -16.54 10.29 1.88
CA PHE A 82 -16.62 11.70 1.48
C PHE A 82 -17.97 12.27 1.94
N LEU A 83 -17.93 13.35 2.72
CA LEU A 83 -19.09 13.95 3.40
C LEU A 83 -19.74 15.10 2.62
#